data_AF-A0A847UMK0-F1
#
_entry.id   AF-A0A847UMK0-F1
#
_cell.length_a   1.000
_cell.length_b   1.000
_cell.length_c   1.000
_cell.angle_alpha   90.00
_cell.angle_beta   90.00
_cell.angle_gamma   90.00
#
_symmetry.space_group_name_H-M   'P 1'
#
loop_
_entity.id
_entity.type
_entity.pdbx_description
1 polymer ?
#
loop_
_entity_poly.entity_id
_entity_poly.type
_entity_poly.pdbx_seq_one_letter_code
_entity_poly.pdbx_strand_id
1 'polypeptide(L)'
;MTEYDCPTCGRVFDSRRGLGVHHSRVHDERLPNRECDRCGTEFYAESARAYCSEACHDAAVSYEGEANPNFSDAKEQTNCDICNATFEYYPSQKDGVYCPDCVETAAWRDPPQRTGVAHHSWSGGKLSVSCDVCDARIERYPSQIRGEVVLCSRNCHAEWLSAAFTGDGHPNWRGGGVGDYGPGWRGVRKQALERDDHACVLCGTDADELGRNPDVHHIVPVRLFAAMPALAVRDAHTLDNVVSLCPGCHRRADFGHVSRAELRWRAGIRRWNASAVGGATV
;
A
#
# COMPACT_ATOMS: atom_id res chain seq x y z
N MET A 1 15.06 -24.81 -34.78
CA MET A 1 15.28 -24.90 -33.32
C MET A 1 15.77 -26.30 -33.06
N THR A 2 16.86 -26.46 -32.31
CA THR A 2 17.40 -27.79 -31.98
C THR A 2 16.53 -28.40 -30.90
N GLU A 3 15.90 -29.53 -31.20
CA GLU A 3 15.04 -30.25 -30.26
C GLU A 3 15.88 -31.24 -29.44
N TYR A 4 15.53 -31.42 -28.16
CA TYR A 4 16.24 -32.32 -27.24
C TYR A 4 15.27 -33.33 -26.65
N ASP A 5 15.45 -34.61 -26.96
CA ASP A 5 14.64 -35.71 -26.46
C ASP A 5 15.18 -36.28 -25.14
N CYS A 6 14.25 -36.65 -24.25
CA CYS A 6 14.57 -37.35 -23.02
C CYS A 6 14.85 -38.83 -23.31
N PRO A 7 16.03 -39.37 -22.97
CA PRO A 7 16.37 -40.76 -23.27
C PRO A 7 15.49 -41.77 -22.52
N THR A 8 14.90 -41.37 -21.39
CA THR A 8 14.11 -42.26 -20.52
C THR A 8 12.62 -42.29 -20.87
N CYS A 9 12.03 -41.16 -21.30
CA CYS A 9 10.59 -41.08 -21.60
C CYS A 9 10.23 -40.52 -22.97
N GLY A 10 11.21 -40.18 -23.81
CA GLY A 10 11.01 -39.68 -25.18
C GLY A 10 10.39 -38.28 -25.27
N ARG A 11 10.20 -37.58 -24.14
CA ARG A 11 9.65 -36.23 -24.14
C ARG A 11 10.63 -35.22 -24.74
N VAL A 12 10.13 -34.35 -25.61
CA VAL A 12 10.93 -33.34 -26.33
C VAL A 12 10.94 -32.00 -25.59
N PHE A 13 12.08 -31.33 -25.59
CA PHE A 13 12.31 -30.03 -24.95
C PHE A 13 13.03 -29.06 -25.91
N ASP A 14 12.72 -27.77 -25.78
CA ASP A 14 13.30 -26.70 -26.62
C ASP A 14 14.72 -26.28 -26.19
N SER A 15 15.25 -26.83 -25.09
CA SER A 15 16.59 -26.52 -24.59
C SER A 15 17.22 -27.67 -23.78
N ARG A 16 18.55 -27.83 -23.85
CA ARG A 16 19.31 -28.77 -22.99
C ARG A 16 19.06 -28.54 -21.49
N ARG A 17 18.94 -27.27 -21.07
CA ARG A 17 18.65 -26.92 -19.68
C ARG A 17 17.27 -27.43 -19.25
N GLY A 18 16.26 -27.28 -20.11
CA GLY A 18 14.91 -27.81 -19.87
C GLY A 18 14.91 -29.33 -19.72
N LEU A 19 15.58 -30.04 -20.62
CA LEU A 19 15.76 -31.49 -20.56
C LEU A 19 16.44 -31.92 -19.25
N GLY A 20 17.54 -31.28 -18.86
CA GLY A 20 18.26 -31.64 -17.62
C GLY A 20 17.44 -31.47 -16.34
N VAL A 21 16.62 -30.40 -16.26
CA VAL A 21 15.72 -30.19 -15.11
C VAL A 21 14.61 -31.23 -15.08
N HIS A 22 14.07 -31.62 -16.23
CA HIS A 22 13.09 -32.70 -16.31
C HIS A 22 13.70 -34.03 -15.86
N HIS A 23 14.85 -34.40 -16.40
CA HIS A 23 15.46 -35.71 -16.14
C HIS A 23 15.81 -35.90 -14.65
N SER A 24 16.42 -34.89 -14.04
CA SER A 24 16.76 -34.92 -12.61
C SER A 24 15.55 -35.00 -11.68
N ARG A 25 14.40 -34.44 -12.07
CA ARG A 25 13.19 -34.42 -11.22
C ARG A 25 12.26 -35.61 -11.43
N VAL A 26 12.23 -36.17 -12.64
CA VAL A 26 11.29 -37.24 -13.02
C VAL A 26 11.95 -38.61 -13.00
N HIS A 27 13.25 -38.69 -13.29
CA HIS A 27 14.00 -39.93 -13.41
C HIS A 27 15.10 -40.09 -12.35
N ASP A 28 15.23 -39.14 -11.41
CA ASP A 28 16.22 -39.13 -10.31
C ASP A 28 17.68 -39.31 -10.77
N GLU A 29 17.97 -38.93 -12.02
CA GLU A 29 19.28 -39.03 -12.65
C GLU A 29 19.67 -37.71 -13.31
N ARG A 30 20.94 -37.35 -13.19
CA ARG A 30 21.50 -36.13 -13.79
C ARG A 30 22.16 -36.47 -15.12
N LEU A 31 21.61 -35.93 -16.21
CA LEU A 31 22.22 -36.06 -17.53
C LEU A 31 23.54 -35.27 -17.62
N PRO A 32 24.53 -35.76 -18.38
CA PRO A 32 25.72 -34.99 -18.69
C PRO A 32 25.39 -33.62 -19.26
N ASN A 33 26.16 -32.61 -18.86
CA ASN A 33 26.00 -31.24 -19.34
C ASN A 33 27.27 -30.67 -19.98
N ARG A 34 28.37 -31.43 -19.97
CA ARG A 34 29.69 -31.04 -20.51
C ARG A 34 30.44 -32.26 -21.04
N GLU A 35 31.35 -32.01 -21.96
CA GLU A 35 32.32 -32.98 -22.46
C GLU A 35 33.68 -32.66 -21.83
N CYS A 36 34.47 -33.68 -21.49
CA CYS A 36 35.81 -33.47 -20.95
C CYS A 36 36.81 -33.10 -22.05
N ASP A 37 37.46 -31.94 -21.95
CA ASP A 37 38.42 -31.43 -22.93
C ASP A 37 39.62 -32.35 -23.18
N ARG A 38 39.91 -33.28 -22.25
CA ARG A 38 40.99 -34.26 -22.39
C ARG A 38 40.54 -35.59 -22.98
N CYS A 39 39.51 -36.21 -22.40
CA CYS A 39 39.15 -37.59 -22.71
C CYS A 39 37.87 -37.73 -23.55
N GLY A 40 37.15 -36.64 -23.79
CA GLY A 40 35.90 -36.64 -24.56
C GLY A 40 34.70 -37.25 -23.82
N THR A 41 34.87 -37.69 -22.56
CA THR A 41 33.76 -38.29 -21.81
C THR A 41 32.74 -37.22 -21.42
N GLU A 42 31.47 -37.47 -21.72
CA GLU A 42 30.37 -36.64 -21.24
C GLU A 42 30.17 -36.84 -19.73
N PHE A 43 30.11 -35.74 -18.98
CA PHE A 43 29.93 -35.77 -17.53
C PHE A 43 29.01 -34.65 -17.04
N TYR A 44 28.53 -34.79 -15.81
CA TYR A 44 27.76 -33.75 -15.13
C TYR A 44 28.68 -32.91 -14.21
N ALA A 45 28.60 -31.58 -14.34
CA ALA A 45 29.24 -30.65 -13.42
C ALA A 45 28.29 -29.52 -13.01
N GLU A 46 28.33 -29.16 -11.72
CA GLU A 46 27.56 -28.02 -11.19
C GLU A 46 28.19 -26.67 -11.58
N SER A 47 29.50 -26.65 -11.78
CA SER A 47 30.27 -25.48 -12.19
C SER A 47 30.86 -25.66 -13.60
N ALA A 48 31.48 -24.61 -14.13
CA ALA A 48 32.07 -24.61 -15.47
C ALA A 48 33.41 -25.37 -15.56
N ARG A 49 33.45 -26.61 -15.05
CA ARG A 49 34.63 -27.46 -15.11
C ARG A 49 34.81 -28.01 -16.53
N ALA A 50 36.04 -27.91 -17.04
CA ALA A 50 36.44 -28.43 -18.35
C ALA A 50 36.80 -29.93 -18.33
N TYR A 51 37.15 -30.47 -17.16
CA TYR A 51 37.65 -31.84 -17.03
C TYR A 51 36.77 -32.70 -16.12
N CYS A 52 36.57 -33.97 -16.47
CA CYS A 52 35.71 -34.89 -15.73
C CYS A 52 36.32 -35.36 -14.39
N SER A 53 37.63 -35.22 -14.22
CA SER A 53 38.36 -35.62 -13.01
C SER A 53 39.62 -34.79 -12.81
N GLU A 54 40.13 -34.78 -11.58
CA GLU A 54 41.42 -34.14 -11.24
C GLU A 54 42.58 -34.76 -12.03
N ALA A 55 42.59 -36.08 -12.20
CA ALA A 55 43.57 -36.76 -13.05
C ALA A 55 43.53 -36.28 -14.52
N CYS A 56 42.33 -36.02 -15.07
CA CYS A 56 42.22 -35.47 -16.43
C CYS A 56 42.67 -34.00 -16.50
N HIS A 57 42.40 -33.23 -15.45
CA HIS A 57 42.88 -31.86 -15.34
C HIS A 57 44.40 -31.80 -15.27
N ASP A 58 45.03 -32.52 -14.34
CA ASP A 58 46.48 -32.46 -14.10
C ASP A 58 47.29 -33.00 -15.26
N ALA A 59 46.74 -33.96 -16.00
CA ALA A 59 47.39 -34.48 -17.19
C ALA A 59 47.23 -33.56 -18.41
N ALA A 60 46.24 -32.65 -18.41
CA ALA A 60 46.00 -31.69 -19.48
C ALA A 60 46.66 -30.33 -19.23
N VAL A 61 46.83 -29.94 -17.97
CA VAL A 61 47.37 -28.66 -17.56
C VAL A 61 48.85 -28.80 -17.18
N SER A 62 49.71 -28.02 -17.81
CA SER A 62 51.10 -27.81 -17.36
C SER A 62 51.15 -26.59 -16.44
N TYR A 63 52.04 -26.56 -15.45
CA TYR A 63 52.31 -25.36 -14.65
C TYR A 63 53.66 -24.71 -14.98
N GLU A 64 54.31 -25.16 -16.05
CA GLU A 64 55.65 -24.72 -16.45
C GLU A 64 55.62 -23.86 -17.72
N GLY A 65 56.40 -22.77 -17.71
CA GLY A 65 56.62 -21.90 -18.86
C GLY A 65 55.33 -21.33 -19.47
N GLU A 66 55.32 -21.16 -20.79
CA GLU A 66 54.18 -20.66 -21.58
C GLU A 66 52.92 -21.53 -21.49
N ALA A 67 53.05 -22.79 -21.07
CA ALA A 67 51.94 -23.73 -20.95
C ALA A 67 51.19 -23.60 -19.62
N ASN A 68 51.69 -22.79 -18.67
CA ASN A 68 50.98 -22.51 -17.43
C ASN A 68 49.73 -21.65 -17.71
N PRO A 69 48.51 -22.07 -17.29
CA PRO A 69 47.29 -21.26 -17.46
C PRO A 69 47.36 -19.88 -16.82
N ASN A 70 48.27 -19.70 -15.85
CA ASN A 70 48.53 -18.43 -15.18
C ASN A 70 49.80 -17.72 -15.70
N PHE A 71 50.40 -18.20 -16.79
CA PHE A 71 51.53 -17.54 -17.43
C PHE A 71 51.07 -16.25 -18.10
N SER A 72 51.67 -15.12 -17.74
CA SER A 72 51.35 -13.82 -18.34
C SER A 72 52.61 -12.99 -18.52
N ASP A 73 53.42 -13.33 -19.53
CA ASP A 73 54.71 -12.67 -19.79
C ASP A 73 54.63 -11.44 -20.73
N ALA A 74 53.45 -10.91 -20.99
CA ALA A 74 53.33 -9.65 -21.71
C ALA A 74 52.31 -8.73 -21.06
N LYS A 75 52.81 -7.67 -20.42
CA LYS A 75 51.99 -6.47 -20.28
C LYS A 75 51.81 -5.87 -21.66
N GLU A 76 50.59 -5.50 -21.98
CA GLU A 76 50.27 -4.73 -23.18
C GLU A 76 50.10 -3.25 -22.82
N GLN A 77 50.35 -2.37 -23.80
CA GLN A 77 50.14 -0.94 -23.68
C GLN A 77 48.99 -0.50 -24.58
N THR A 78 48.12 0.35 -24.04
CA THR A 78 46.97 0.92 -24.75
C THR A 78 46.63 2.30 -24.17
N ASN A 79 45.75 3.05 -24.86
CA ASN A 79 45.30 4.37 -24.42
C ASN A 79 43.95 4.27 -23.73
N CYS A 80 43.77 5.01 -22.63
CA CYS A 80 42.52 5.06 -21.89
C CYS A 80 41.43 5.82 -22.67
N ASP A 81 40.25 5.23 -22.84
CA ASP A 81 39.12 5.87 -23.56
C ASP A 81 38.59 7.16 -22.89
N ILE A 82 38.90 7.38 -21.61
CA ILE A 82 38.39 8.52 -20.82
C ILE A 82 39.35 9.72 -20.88
N CYS A 83 40.64 9.48 -20.62
CA CYS A 83 41.65 10.55 -20.51
C CYS A 83 42.73 10.50 -21.59
N ASN A 84 42.70 9.48 -22.46
CA ASN A 84 43.66 9.22 -23.52
C ASN A 84 45.11 8.98 -23.06
N ALA A 85 45.34 8.76 -21.77
CA ALA A 85 46.65 8.42 -21.23
C ALA A 85 47.02 6.97 -21.59
N THR A 86 48.28 6.75 -21.98
CA THR A 86 48.83 5.41 -22.22
C THR A 86 49.08 4.71 -20.90
N PHE A 87 48.67 3.44 -20.78
CA PHE A 87 48.87 2.63 -19.59
C PHE A 87 49.15 1.16 -19.92
N GLU A 88 49.82 0.48 -18.99
CA GLU A 88 50.09 -0.95 -19.08
C GLU A 88 49.02 -1.78 -18.38
N TYR A 89 48.71 -2.95 -18.93
CA TYR A 89 47.79 -3.90 -18.33
C TYR A 89 48.14 -5.34 -18.67
N TYR A 90 47.65 -6.28 -17.87
CA TYR A 90 47.68 -7.70 -18.20
C TYR A 90 46.38 -8.05 -18.92
N PRO A 91 46.43 -8.53 -20.19
CA PRO A 91 45.24 -8.98 -20.91
C PRO A 91 44.46 -10.09 -20.20
N SER A 92 45.16 -10.89 -19.39
CA SER A 92 44.54 -11.92 -18.54
C SER A 92 43.69 -11.36 -17.39
N GLN A 93 43.90 -10.11 -16.98
CA GLN A 93 43.18 -9.48 -15.87
C GLN A 93 42.07 -8.53 -16.31
N LYS A 94 42.25 -7.83 -17.44
CA LYS A 94 41.28 -6.85 -17.96
C LYS A 94 41.50 -6.58 -19.45
N ASP A 95 40.48 -6.07 -20.13
CA ASP A 95 40.49 -5.75 -21.57
C ASP A 95 41.28 -4.49 -21.96
N GLY A 96 41.95 -3.80 -21.03
CA GLY A 96 42.76 -2.63 -21.35
C GLY A 96 41.97 -1.38 -21.79
N VAL A 97 40.70 -1.24 -21.43
CA VAL A 97 39.88 -0.08 -21.89
C VAL A 97 40.16 1.21 -21.09
N TYR A 98 40.33 1.08 -19.78
CA TYR A 98 40.49 2.23 -18.87
C TYR A 98 41.75 2.12 -18.00
N CYS A 99 42.44 3.25 -17.82
CA CYS A 99 43.58 3.34 -16.92
C CYS A 99 43.14 3.20 -15.45
N PRO A 100 44.02 2.76 -14.53
CA PRO A 100 43.69 2.59 -13.11
C PRO A 100 43.04 3.82 -12.47
N ASP A 101 43.58 5.01 -12.73
CA ASP A 101 43.09 6.26 -12.14
C ASP A 101 41.64 6.59 -12.58
N CYS A 102 41.32 6.38 -13.86
CA CYS A 102 39.97 6.62 -14.37
C CYS A 102 38.95 5.59 -13.86
N VAL A 103 39.40 4.36 -13.57
CA VAL A 103 38.57 3.33 -12.94
C VAL A 103 38.31 3.69 -11.47
N GLU A 104 39.33 4.10 -10.72
CA GLU A 104 39.20 4.49 -9.31
C GLU A 104 38.30 5.71 -9.13
N THR A 105 38.51 6.74 -9.95
CA THR A 105 37.68 7.95 -9.94
C THR A 105 36.28 7.73 -10.48
N ALA A 106 36.03 6.59 -11.13
CA ALA A 106 34.74 6.23 -11.70
C ALA A 106 34.21 7.28 -12.70
N ALA A 107 35.10 8.03 -13.36
CA ALA A 107 34.74 9.18 -14.18
C ALA A 107 33.80 8.85 -15.36
N TRP A 108 33.76 7.58 -15.77
CA TRP A 108 32.85 7.07 -16.80
C TRP A 108 31.43 6.76 -16.30
N ARG A 109 31.20 6.74 -14.99
CA ARG A 109 29.86 6.50 -14.42
C ARG A 109 29.15 7.83 -14.26
N ASP A 110 27.97 7.95 -14.89
CA ASP A 110 27.01 8.98 -14.50
C ASP A 110 26.39 8.56 -13.15
N PRO A 111 26.67 9.28 -12.04
CA PRO A 111 26.10 8.93 -10.77
C PRO A 111 24.57 9.08 -10.84
N PRO A 112 23.81 8.06 -10.42
CA PRO A 112 22.36 8.13 -10.49
C PRO A 112 21.86 9.33 -9.67
N GLN A 113 20.94 10.10 -10.24
CA GLN A 113 20.32 11.26 -9.59
C GLN A 113 19.48 10.78 -8.40
N ARG A 114 20.07 10.73 -7.20
CA ARG A 114 19.47 10.16 -5.98
C ARG A 114 18.32 10.98 -5.38
N THR A 115 18.11 12.20 -5.85
CA THR A 115 17.11 13.12 -5.32
C THR A 115 16.46 13.91 -6.45
N GLY A 116 15.35 14.59 -6.13
CA GLY A 116 14.64 15.44 -7.08
C GLY A 116 13.67 14.69 -7.99
N VAL A 117 13.08 15.43 -8.93
CA VAL A 117 11.98 14.97 -9.80
C VAL A 117 12.40 13.89 -10.79
N ALA A 118 13.69 13.77 -11.07
CA ALA A 118 14.24 12.78 -12.01
C ALA A 118 14.48 11.40 -11.35
N HIS A 119 14.37 11.29 -10.03
CA HIS A 119 14.58 10.03 -9.32
C HIS A 119 13.38 9.09 -9.50
N HIS A 120 13.61 7.81 -9.83
CA HIS A 120 12.55 6.84 -10.12
C HIS A 120 11.56 6.61 -8.95
N SER A 121 11.97 6.86 -7.71
CA SER A 121 11.10 6.79 -6.53
C SER A 121 10.45 8.13 -6.16
N TRP A 122 10.56 9.17 -7.01
CA TRP A 122 9.93 10.46 -6.74
C TRP A 122 8.40 10.35 -6.85
N SER A 123 7.70 10.66 -5.76
CA SER A 123 6.25 10.47 -5.63
C SER A 123 5.49 11.80 -5.47
N GLY A 124 5.89 12.82 -6.24
CA GLY A 124 5.37 14.18 -6.08
C GLY A 124 6.01 14.93 -4.91
N GLY A 125 6.29 16.22 -5.12
CA GLY A 125 6.84 17.10 -4.08
C GLY A 125 5.83 17.42 -2.97
N LYS A 126 6.12 18.46 -2.19
CA LYS A 126 5.14 18.97 -1.23
C LYS A 126 3.99 19.65 -1.97
N LEU A 127 2.76 19.38 -1.53
CA LEU A 127 1.55 20.07 -1.96
C LEU A 127 1.22 21.18 -0.96
N SER A 128 0.78 22.33 -1.47
CA SER A 128 0.21 23.40 -0.64
C SER A 128 -1.27 23.09 -0.38
N VAL A 129 -1.62 22.92 0.88
CA VAL A 129 -2.98 22.60 1.35
C VAL A 129 -3.39 23.57 2.45
N SER A 130 -4.69 23.83 2.60
CA SER A 130 -5.23 24.69 3.65
C SER A 130 -5.47 23.92 4.95
N CYS A 131 -5.31 24.60 6.08
CA CYS A 131 -5.72 24.10 7.39
C CYS A 131 -7.24 24.20 7.56
N ASP A 132 -7.91 23.13 7.96
CA ASP A 132 -9.38 23.11 8.11
C ASP A 132 -9.93 23.89 9.32
N VAL A 133 -9.05 24.43 10.17
CA VAL A 133 -9.46 25.21 11.36
C VAL A 133 -9.18 26.70 11.20
N CYS A 134 -8.04 27.06 10.61
CA CYS A 134 -7.60 28.45 10.53
C CYS A 134 -7.27 28.93 9.10
N ASP A 135 -7.54 28.09 8.09
CA ASP A 135 -7.32 28.36 6.67
C ASP A 135 -5.87 28.67 6.25
N ALA A 136 -4.90 28.58 7.17
CA ALA A 136 -3.50 28.79 6.87
C ALA A 136 -2.98 27.78 5.82
N ARG A 137 -2.24 28.27 4.83
CA ARG A 137 -1.58 27.41 3.82
C ARG A 137 -0.37 26.70 4.44
N ILE A 138 -0.34 25.38 4.31
CA ILE A 138 0.76 24.52 4.77
C ILE A 138 1.24 23.60 3.66
N GLU A 139 2.52 23.23 3.72
CA GLU A 139 3.12 22.31 2.75
C GLU A 139 3.25 20.90 3.34
N ARG A 140 2.70 19.89 2.64
CA ARG A 140 2.72 18.48 3.09
C ARG A 140 2.97 17.54 1.92
N TYR A 141 3.57 16.39 2.19
CA TYR A 141 3.63 15.32 1.19
C TYR A 141 2.25 14.66 1.03
N PRO A 142 1.88 14.17 -0.16
CA PRO A 142 0.63 13.43 -0.37
C PRO A 142 0.44 12.28 0.63
N SER A 143 1.52 11.58 0.99
CA SER A 143 1.51 10.50 1.97
C SER A 143 1.18 10.93 3.40
N GLN A 144 1.26 12.23 3.71
CA GLN A 144 0.92 12.82 5.02
C GLN A 144 -0.55 13.29 5.07
N ILE A 145 -1.25 13.33 3.94
CA ILE A 145 -2.66 13.70 3.81
C ILE A 145 -3.48 12.40 3.74
N ARG A 146 -3.50 11.63 4.84
CA ARG A 146 -4.23 10.34 4.93
C ARG A 146 -5.61 10.46 5.56
N GLY A 147 -5.92 11.60 6.16
CA GLY A 147 -7.20 11.87 6.82
C GLY A 147 -8.02 12.90 6.06
N GLU A 148 -9.31 12.96 6.36
CA GLU A 148 -10.24 13.97 5.81
C GLU A 148 -9.95 15.39 6.33
N VAL A 149 -9.07 15.52 7.34
CA VAL A 149 -8.76 16.80 8.01
C VAL A 149 -7.26 17.04 8.01
N VAL A 150 -6.89 18.24 7.57
CA VAL A 150 -5.55 18.80 7.43
C VAL A 150 -5.39 19.95 8.42
N LEU A 151 -4.42 19.82 9.33
CA LEU A 151 -4.23 20.77 10.44
C LEU A 151 -2.80 21.31 10.46
N CYS A 152 -2.66 22.62 10.70
CA CYS A 152 -1.35 23.28 10.66
C CYS A 152 -0.53 23.11 11.94
N SER A 153 -1.18 22.94 13.10
CA SER A 153 -0.52 22.97 14.41
C SER A 153 -1.23 22.10 15.45
N ARG A 154 -0.55 21.84 16.58
CA ARG A 154 -1.15 21.18 17.74
C ARG A 154 -2.34 21.96 18.32
N ASN A 155 -2.35 23.28 18.19
CA ASN A 155 -3.46 24.11 18.67
C ASN A 155 -4.70 23.91 17.80
N CYS A 156 -4.56 23.98 16.47
CA CYS A 156 -5.66 23.67 15.56
C CYS A 156 -6.12 22.22 15.70
N HIS A 157 -5.21 21.28 16.01
CA HIS A 157 -5.59 19.91 16.35
C HIS A 157 -6.38 19.82 17.65
N ALA A 158 -6.00 20.55 18.70
CA ALA A 158 -6.75 20.59 19.96
C ALA A 158 -8.12 21.25 19.78
N GLU A 159 -8.22 22.32 18.99
CA GLU A 159 -9.48 22.99 18.66
C GLU A 159 -10.39 22.07 17.84
N TRP A 160 -9.85 21.44 16.79
CA TRP A 160 -10.57 20.46 16.00
C TRP A 160 -11.01 19.27 16.86
N LEU A 161 -10.14 18.72 17.71
CA LEU A 161 -10.48 17.64 18.63
C LEU A 161 -11.57 18.08 19.63
N SER A 162 -11.47 19.28 20.18
CA SER A 162 -12.49 19.82 21.09
C SER A 162 -13.83 19.97 20.40
N ALA A 163 -13.86 20.43 19.15
CA ALA A 163 -15.09 20.59 18.37
C ALA A 163 -15.64 19.25 17.81
N ALA A 164 -14.77 18.29 17.51
CA ALA A 164 -15.14 17.00 16.91
C ALA A 164 -15.41 15.89 17.95
N PHE A 165 -14.84 15.99 19.16
CA PHE A 165 -14.93 14.99 20.22
C PHE A 165 -15.56 15.52 21.52
N THR A 166 -16.45 16.51 21.43
CA THR A 166 -17.33 16.91 22.55
C THR A 166 -18.70 16.25 22.44
N GLY A 167 -19.25 15.81 23.57
CA GLY A 167 -20.58 15.22 23.65
C GLY A 167 -20.64 13.72 23.31
N ASP A 168 -21.69 13.34 22.59
CA ASP A 168 -22.06 11.97 22.18
C ASP A 168 -21.05 11.31 21.22
N GLY A 169 -20.16 12.09 20.59
CA GLY A 169 -19.14 11.59 19.67
C GLY A 169 -17.84 11.04 20.29
N HIS A 170 -17.70 10.98 21.63
CA HIS A 170 -16.42 10.59 22.25
C HIS A 170 -16.32 9.09 22.59
N PRO A 171 -15.25 8.36 22.17
CA PRO A 171 -15.15 6.89 22.33
C PRO A 171 -15.13 6.36 23.78
N ASN A 172 -14.66 7.17 24.73
CA ASN A 172 -14.68 6.83 26.16
C ASN A 172 -15.85 7.48 26.91
N TRP A 173 -16.82 8.07 26.20
CA TRP A 173 -17.99 8.66 26.85
C TRP A 173 -18.92 7.57 27.38
N ARG A 174 -18.89 7.36 28.69
CA ARG A 174 -19.75 6.43 29.42
C ARG A 174 -21.05 7.09 29.88
N GLY A 175 -21.69 7.86 29.00
CA GLY A 175 -22.96 8.53 29.31
C GLY A 175 -22.85 9.50 30.49
N GLY A 176 -22.35 10.71 30.24
CA GLY A 176 -22.54 11.84 31.13
C GLY A 176 -23.64 12.71 30.54
N GLY A 177 -24.79 12.81 31.20
CA GLY A 177 -25.96 13.51 30.72
C GLY A 177 -25.60 14.90 30.19
N VAL A 178 -25.77 15.10 28.88
CA VAL A 178 -26.05 16.43 28.36
C VAL A 178 -27.27 16.89 29.16
N GLY A 179 -27.16 18.04 29.83
CA GLY A 179 -28.24 18.60 30.65
C GLY A 179 -29.56 18.59 29.89
N ASP A 180 -30.68 18.67 30.61
CA ASP A 180 -32.05 18.53 30.08
C ASP A 180 -32.13 19.03 28.63
N TYR A 181 -32.35 18.11 27.68
CA TYR A 181 -32.61 18.36 26.24
C TYR A 181 -33.90 19.20 26.01
N GLY A 182 -34.30 19.97 27.02
CA GLY A 182 -35.51 20.73 27.06
C GLY A 182 -36.77 19.87 27.14
N PRO A 183 -37.92 20.54 27.26
CA PRO A 183 -39.22 19.89 27.15
C PRO A 183 -39.38 19.25 25.77
N GLY A 184 -39.96 18.05 25.71
CA GLY A 184 -40.32 17.35 24.48
C GLY A 184 -39.43 16.17 24.10
N TRP A 185 -38.14 16.16 24.49
CA TRP A 185 -37.22 15.06 24.14
C TRP A 185 -37.70 13.70 24.65
N ARG A 186 -38.17 13.62 25.90
CA ARG A 186 -38.65 12.37 26.51
C ARG A 186 -39.80 11.75 25.71
N GLY A 187 -40.70 12.58 25.17
CA GLY A 187 -41.82 12.13 24.35
C GLY A 187 -41.35 11.60 22.99
N VAL A 188 -40.52 12.37 22.30
CA VAL A 188 -39.96 12.02 20.98
C VAL A 188 -39.11 10.75 21.06
N ARG A 189 -38.29 10.62 22.10
CA ARG A 189 -37.49 9.42 22.35
C ARG A 189 -38.37 8.18 22.53
N LYS A 190 -39.46 8.28 23.28
CA LYS A 190 -40.41 7.18 23.47
C LYS A 190 -41.06 6.78 22.14
N GLN A 191 -41.55 7.77 21.38
CA GLN A 191 -42.19 7.55 20.08
C GLN A 191 -41.23 6.94 19.05
N ALA A 192 -39.95 7.32 19.07
CA ALA A 192 -38.94 6.77 18.17
C ALA A 192 -38.67 5.28 18.47
N LEU A 193 -38.55 4.91 19.75
CA LEU A 193 -38.40 3.52 20.15
C LEU A 193 -39.62 2.68 19.79
N GLU A 194 -40.82 3.21 20.01
CA GLU A 194 -42.08 2.54 19.63
C GLU A 194 -42.19 2.37 18.10
N ARG A 195 -41.80 3.38 17.32
CA ARG A 195 -41.79 3.31 15.84
C ARG A 195 -40.83 2.25 15.32
N ASP A 196 -39.64 2.18 15.92
CA ASP A 196 -38.55 1.31 15.47
C ASP A 196 -38.62 -0.08 16.13
N ASP A 197 -39.74 -0.42 16.77
CA ASP A 197 -39.98 -1.71 17.46
C ASP A 197 -38.90 -2.08 18.48
N HIS A 198 -38.36 -1.06 19.18
CA HIS A 198 -37.23 -1.21 20.10
C HIS A 198 -36.01 -1.91 19.48
N ALA A 199 -35.87 -1.84 18.15
CA ALA A 199 -34.79 -2.46 17.40
C ALA A 199 -33.93 -1.43 16.66
N CYS A 200 -32.70 -1.83 16.37
CA CYS A 200 -31.79 -1.03 15.56
C CYS A 200 -32.29 -0.99 14.11
N VAL A 201 -32.61 0.20 13.57
CA VAL A 201 -33.09 0.34 12.18
C VAL A 201 -32.05 -0.10 11.13
N LEU A 202 -30.77 -0.19 11.49
CA LEU A 202 -29.71 -0.61 10.56
C LEU A 202 -29.46 -2.12 10.56
N CYS A 203 -29.40 -2.77 11.73
CA CYS A 203 -29.00 -4.18 11.83
C CYS A 203 -30.09 -5.10 12.40
N GLY A 204 -31.22 -4.56 12.85
CA GLY A 204 -32.33 -5.32 13.40
C GLY A 204 -32.15 -5.80 14.84
N THR A 205 -30.96 -5.64 15.45
CA THR A 205 -30.72 -6.04 16.85
C THR A 205 -31.69 -5.35 17.78
N ASP A 206 -32.46 -6.15 18.52
CA ASP A 206 -33.51 -5.68 19.42
C ASP A 206 -33.01 -5.38 20.84
N ALA A 207 -33.89 -4.86 21.68
CA ALA A 207 -33.56 -4.49 23.05
C ALA A 207 -33.21 -5.69 23.96
N ASP A 208 -33.77 -6.87 23.67
CA ASP A 208 -33.52 -8.10 24.43
C ASP A 208 -32.11 -8.62 24.14
N GLU A 209 -31.71 -8.64 22.87
CA GLU A 209 -30.35 -8.97 22.42
C GLU A 209 -29.30 -7.97 22.94
N LEU A 210 -29.66 -6.69 23.09
CA LEU A 210 -28.78 -5.66 23.65
C LEU A 210 -28.73 -5.64 25.18
N GLY A 211 -29.71 -6.27 25.86
CA GLY A 211 -29.93 -6.14 27.30
C GLY A 211 -30.31 -4.72 27.73
N ARG A 212 -30.67 -3.84 26.78
CA ARG A 212 -31.08 -2.45 26.98
C ARG A 212 -31.80 -1.93 25.74
N ASN A 213 -32.60 -0.88 25.88
CA ASN A 213 -33.15 -0.17 24.73
C ASN A 213 -32.03 0.37 23.81
N PRO A 214 -32.19 0.33 22.48
CA PRO A 214 -31.32 1.04 21.54
C PRO A 214 -31.20 2.54 21.87
N ASP A 215 -30.09 3.13 21.46
CA ASP A 215 -29.85 4.56 21.62
C ASP A 215 -30.60 5.32 20.51
N VAL A 216 -31.22 6.46 20.85
CA VAL A 216 -31.94 7.29 19.87
C VAL A 216 -31.01 8.38 19.35
N HIS A 217 -30.66 8.29 18.08
CA HIS A 217 -29.72 9.15 17.36
C HIS A 217 -30.43 10.26 16.59
N HIS A 218 -29.92 11.50 16.64
CA HIS A 218 -30.41 12.60 15.78
C HIS A 218 -29.74 12.58 14.40
N ILE A 219 -30.54 12.40 13.33
CA ILE A 219 -30.08 12.35 11.94
C ILE A 219 -29.39 13.67 11.52
N VAL A 220 -29.98 14.80 11.92
CA VAL A 220 -29.37 16.13 11.88
C VAL A 220 -28.98 16.51 13.31
N PRO A 221 -27.68 16.68 13.61
CA PRO A 221 -27.20 16.89 14.98
C PRO A 221 -27.78 18.14 15.65
N VAL A 222 -28.09 18.03 16.94
CA VAL A 222 -28.66 19.11 17.77
C VAL A 222 -27.81 20.39 17.72
N ARG A 223 -26.48 20.26 17.67
CA ARG A 223 -25.55 21.39 17.59
C ARG A 223 -25.80 22.32 16.39
N LEU A 224 -26.32 21.79 15.27
CA LEU A 224 -26.65 22.61 14.10
C LEU A 224 -27.87 23.50 14.36
N PHE A 225 -28.86 23.00 15.10
CA PHE A 225 -30.03 23.78 15.49
C PHE A 225 -29.66 24.84 16.53
N ALA A 226 -28.78 24.52 17.48
CA ALA A 226 -28.29 25.48 18.46
C ALA A 226 -27.43 26.60 17.85
N ALA A 227 -26.73 26.32 16.75
CA ALA A 227 -25.86 27.29 16.07
C ALA A 227 -26.61 28.24 15.13
N MET A 228 -27.87 27.93 14.77
CA MET A 228 -28.67 28.75 13.85
C MET A 228 -29.58 29.72 14.62
N PRO A 229 -29.46 31.06 14.43
CA PRO A 229 -30.29 32.04 15.16
C PRO A 229 -31.80 31.89 14.94
N ALA A 230 -32.21 31.26 13.84
CA ALA A 230 -33.60 31.05 13.46
C ALA A 230 -34.22 29.77 14.05
N LEU A 231 -33.45 28.92 14.76
CA LEU A 231 -33.89 27.63 15.26
C LEU A 231 -33.65 27.51 16.77
N ALA A 232 -34.53 26.76 17.44
CA ALA A 232 -34.37 26.38 18.84
C ALA A 232 -33.91 24.92 18.95
N VAL A 233 -33.26 24.57 20.06
CA VAL A 233 -32.81 23.18 20.36
C VAL A 233 -33.95 22.17 20.26
N ARG A 234 -35.16 22.55 20.72
CA ARG A 234 -36.36 21.71 20.63
C ARG A 234 -36.73 21.33 19.20
N ASP A 235 -36.35 22.14 18.21
CA ASP A 235 -36.68 21.89 16.80
C ASP A 235 -35.84 20.74 16.22
N ALA A 236 -34.77 20.33 16.93
CA ALA A 236 -34.04 19.11 16.62
C ALA A 236 -34.79 17.85 17.05
N HIS A 237 -35.78 17.96 17.96
CA HIS A 237 -36.50 16.86 18.57
C HIS A 237 -37.80 16.58 17.82
N THR A 238 -37.66 16.05 16.61
CA THR A 238 -38.79 15.63 15.77
C THR A 238 -38.61 14.19 15.36
N LEU A 239 -39.73 13.45 15.17
CA LEU A 239 -39.68 12.03 14.81
C LEU A 239 -38.95 11.78 13.48
N ASP A 240 -39.03 12.70 12.53
CA ASP A 240 -38.33 12.65 11.24
C ASP A 240 -36.83 12.95 11.32
N ASN A 241 -36.37 13.43 12.48
CA ASN A 241 -34.97 13.72 12.74
C ASN A 241 -34.32 12.73 13.73
N VAL A 242 -35.00 11.66 14.15
CA VAL A 242 -34.45 10.69 15.11
C VAL A 242 -34.66 9.24 14.70
N VAL A 243 -33.72 8.36 15.05
CA VAL A 243 -33.74 6.92 14.76
C VAL A 243 -33.14 6.08 15.89
N SER A 244 -33.63 4.86 16.09
CA SER A 244 -33.14 3.92 17.10
C SER A 244 -31.99 3.08 16.55
N LEU A 245 -30.84 3.08 17.21
CA LEU A 245 -29.62 2.39 16.78
C LEU A 245 -28.97 1.62 17.93
N CYS A 246 -28.45 0.42 17.64
CA CYS A 246 -27.57 -0.27 18.58
C CYS A 246 -26.25 0.50 18.75
N PRO A 247 -25.47 0.28 19.83
CA PRO A 247 -24.27 1.08 20.12
C PRO A 247 -23.23 1.06 18.99
N GLY A 248 -23.08 -0.08 18.30
CA GLY A 248 -22.16 -0.21 17.16
C GLY A 248 -22.63 0.55 15.92
N CYS A 249 -23.93 0.52 15.64
CA CYS A 249 -24.53 1.25 14.53
C CYS A 249 -24.63 2.76 14.79
N HIS A 250 -24.89 3.14 16.04
CA HIS A 250 -24.87 4.53 16.51
C HIS A 250 -23.51 5.16 16.25
N ARG A 251 -22.43 4.50 16.69
CA ARG A 251 -21.06 4.95 16.44
C ARG A 251 -20.76 5.13 14.96
N ARG A 252 -21.20 4.20 14.10
CA ARG A 252 -21.01 4.30 12.65
C ARG A 252 -21.76 5.51 12.05
N ALA A 253 -22.94 5.83 12.57
CA ALA A 253 -23.69 7.00 12.18
C ALA A 253 -23.00 8.29 12.64
N ASP A 254 -22.49 8.34 13.87
CA ASP A 254 -21.77 9.49 14.42
C ASP A 254 -20.52 9.86 13.59
N PHE A 255 -19.79 8.85 13.10
CA PHE A 255 -18.60 9.03 12.24
C PHE A 255 -18.93 9.18 10.74
N GLY A 256 -20.20 9.33 10.36
CA GLY A 256 -20.58 9.57 8.95
C GLY A 256 -20.45 8.35 8.02
N HIS A 257 -20.20 7.15 8.55
CA HIS A 257 -20.16 5.91 7.79
C HIS A 257 -21.55 5.41 7.37
N VAL A 258 -22.61 6.10 7.79
CA VAL A 258 -23.99 5.86 7.39
C VAL A 258 -24.59 7.19 6.96
N SER A 259 -25.13 7.25 5.74
CA SER A 259 -25.69 8.49 5.23
C SER A 259 -27.02 8.85 5.94
N ARG A 260 -27.31 10.14 6.09
CA ARG A 260 -28.60 10.62 6.60
C ARG A 260 -29.79 10.12 5.78
N ALA A 261 -29.58 9.95 4.47
CA ALA A 261 -30.59 9.42 3.56
C ALA A 261 -30.92 7.95 3.89
N GLU A 262 -29.90 7.15 4.20
CA GLU A 262 -30.04 5.75 4.58
C GLU A 262 -30.78 5.61 5.91
N LEU A 263 -30.41 6.39 6.92
CA LEU A 263 -31.10 6.38 8.22
C LEU A 263 -32.60 6.70 8.08
N ARG A 264 -32.93 7.71 7.27
CA ARG A 264 -34.34 8.06 6.99
C ARG A 264 -35.09 6.95 6.28
N TRP A 265 -34.47 6.35 5.26
CA TRP A 265 -35.10 5.28 4.49
C TRP A 265 -35.40 4.05 5.37
N ARG A 266 -34.42 3.61 6.18
CA ARG A 266 -34.59 2.44 7.04
C ARG A 266 -35.58 2.64 8.18
N ALA A 267 -35.68 3.86 8.71
CA ALA A 267 -36.67 4.22 9.73
C ALA A 267 -38.07 4.51 9.15
N GLY A 268 -38.28 4.31 7.84
CA GLY A 268 -39.57 4.60 7.19
C GLY A 268 -39.94 6.09 7.18
N ILE A 269 -38.97 6.98 7.39
CA ILE A 269 -39.17 8.43 7.42
C ILE A 269 -39.28 8.91 5.96
N ARG A 270 -40.49 9.29 5.56
CA ARG A 270 -40.75 9.82 4.21
C ARG A 270 -39.87 11.03 3.94
N ARG A 271 -39.19 11.04 2.79
CA ARG A 271 -38.52 12.25 2.29
C ARG A 271 -39.56 13.35 2.11
N TRP A 272 -39.28 14.52 2.67
CA TRP A 272 -40.08 15.71 2.39
C TRP A 272 -40.01 15.99 0.89
N ASN A 273 -41.14 15.83 0.19
CA ASN A 273 -41.22 16.07 -1.23
C ASN A 273 -41.65 17.54 -1.41
N ALA A 274 -40.70 18.41 -1.74
CA ALA A 274 -40.96 19.85 -1.90
C ALA A 274 -42.01 20.17 -3.01
N SER A 275 -42.39 19.19 -3.83
CA SER A 275 -43.42 19.31 -4.86
C SER A 275 -44.86 19.20 -4.36
N ALA A 276 -45.10 18.96 -3.05
CA ALA A 276 -46.45 18.87 -2.48
C ALA A 276 -46.98 20.21 -1.91
N VAL A 277 -46.21 21.30 -1.98
CA VAL A 277 -46.67 22.66 -1.66
C VAL A 277 -46.92 23.41 -2.97
N GLY A 278 -47.87 22.92 -3.74
CA GLY A 278 -48.38 23.56 -4.94
C GLY A 278 -49.90 23.54 -4.90
N GLY A 279 -50.50 24.65 -4.45
CA GLY A 279 -51.96 24.76 -4.41
C GLY A 279 -52.51 25.87 -3.52
N ALA A 280 -51.99 27.09 -3.62
CA ALA A 280 -52.79 28.28 -3.31
C ALA A 280 -53.04 29.01 -4.62
N THR A 281 -54.09 28.58 -5.31
CA THR A 281 -54.73 29.35 -6.38
C THR A 281 -55.84 30.19 -5.78
N VAL A 282 -55.75 31.50 -6.06
CA VAL A 282 -56.69 32.62 -5.80
C VAL A 282 -56.75 33.11 -4.35
#